data_AF-A0AAW9DI77-F1
#
_entry.id   AF-A0AAW9DI77-F1
#
_cell.length_a   1.000
_cell.length_b   1.000
_cell.length_c   1.000
_cell.angle_alpha   90.00
_cell.angle_beta   90.00
_cell.angle_gamma   90.00
#
_symmetry.space_group_name_H-M   'P 1'
#
loop_
_entity.id
_entity.type
_entity.pdbx_description
1 polymer ?
#
loop_
_entity_poly.entity_id
_entity_poly.type
_entity_poly.pdbx_seq_one_letter_code
_entity_poly.pdbx_strand_id
1 'polypeptide(L)'
;KLDRQDSGSLLKMIGEDIEALEVFFAHTIAPICTGILVALGLTVYFALSSWGLALLALVTYALLAIAIPNRFAQQLEPLLKEQNASRKGYVSYFIESLKSMKDLMQFQQTDARFAKLIQKSQEVNGQERKVAQTNFMQYAVSFLVVGLSIMCFAWLTFDLVGSQSLDLATGVALLVSFTSSFAPFLELSRLPLGFKRAMNAGRNIYALLDEKEAERTGDLVEVSVKDIAIEQLDFDYDDRETGLYRNLSVQFEQGGIIGLVGESGAGKSTLMKLIMRWYDWKQGQIRLSGLDSRQVDKAHLQGSFAYVPQVPQIFRQTIRENLVLGRTDVSDETIMDLAEKCHMKERILAAPQGLDTL
;
A
#
# COMPACT_ATOMS: atom_id res chain seq x y z
N LYS A 1 -8.99 15.09 -5.65
CA LYS A 1 -7.92 14.07 -5.58
C LYS A 1 -8.44 12.68 -5.20
N LEU A 2 -9.29 12.52 -4.19
CA LEU A 2 -9.89 11.21 -3.85
C LEU A 2 -10.73 10.60 -4.98
N ASP A 3 -11.41 11.41 -5.81
CA ASP A 3 -12.08 10.95 -7.04
C ASP A 3 -11.10 10.28 -8.05
N ARG A 4 -9.78 10.45 -7.87
CA ARG A 4 -8.70 9.93 -8.74
C ARG A 4 -7.80 8.88 -8.06
N GLN A 5 -7.76 8.84 -6.73
CA GLN A 5 -6.96 7.86 -6.01
C GLN A 5 -7.69 6.51 -6.05
N ASP A 6 -7.05 5.51 -6.65
CA ASP A 6 -7.51 4.13 -6.57
C ASP A 6 -7.54 3.73 -5.09
N SER A 7 -8.73 3.45 -4.54
CA SER A 7 -8.87 2.96 -3.16
C SER A 7 -8.04 1.69 -2.93
N GLY A 8 -7.76 0.93 -3.98
CA GLY A 8 -6.83 -0.18 -3.97
C GLY A 8 -5.39 0.22 -3.62
N SER A 9 -4.94 1.42 -4.01
CA SER A 9 -3.60 1.92 -3.68
C SER A 9 -3.43 2.26 -2.19
N LEU A 10 -4.47 2.84 -1.57
CA LEU A 10 -4.49 3.11 -0.13
C LEU A 10 -4.59 1.81 0.68
N LEU A 11 -5.44 0.87 0.24
CA LEU A 11 -5.55 -0.45 0.87
C LEU A 11 -4.24 -1.23 0.77
N LYS A 12 -3.57 -1.17 -0.39
CA LYS A 12 -2.24 -1.75 -0.58
C LYS A 12 -1.22 -1.10 0.37
N MET A 13 -1.27 0.22 0.54
CA MET A 13 -0.36 0.92 1.45
C MET A 13 -0.54 0.44 2.89
N ILE A 14 -1.78 0.35 3.37
CA ILE A 14 -2.11 -0.11 4.73
C ILE A 14 -1.75 -1.58 4.94
N GLY A 15 -2.00 -2.44 3.95
CA GLY A 15 -1.73 -3.87 4.05
C GLY A 15 -0.26 -4.23 3.79
N GLU A 16 0.21 -4.00 2.56
CA GLU A 16 1.49 -4.53 2.08
C GLU A 16 2.69 -3.63 2.40
N ASP A 17 2.53 -2.30 2.34
CA ASP A 17 3.65 -1.37 2.53
C ASP A 17 3.98 -1.25 4.04
N ILE A 18 2.97 -1.22 4.93
CA ILE A 18 3.19 -1.27 6.39
C ILE A 18 3.86 -2.58 6.81
N GLU A 19 3.37 -3.73 6.33
CA GLU A 19 3.99 -5.04 6.60
C GLU A 19 5.45 -5.08 6.13
N ALA A 20 5.75 -4.51 4.97
CA ALA A 20 7.12 -4.45 4.46
C ALA A 20 8.05 -3.63 5.37
N LEU A 21 7.56 -2.54 5.97
CA LEU A 21 8.33 -1.78 6.96
C LEU A 21 8.51 -2.57 8.26
N GLU A 22 7.46 -3.24 8.75
CA GLU A 22 7.51 -4.06 9.96
C GLU A 22 8.59 -5.15 9.83
N VAL A 23 8.55 -5.94 8.76
CA VAL A 23 9.53 -7.01 8.50
C VAL A 23 10.95 -6.45 8.42
N PHE A 24 11.10 -5.24 7.87
CA PHE A 24 12.40 -4.57 7.82
C PHE A 24 12.95 -4.25 9.22
N PHE A 25 12.16 -3.59 10.06
CA PHE A 25 12.58 -3.24 11.42
C PHE A 25 12.74 -4.47 12.32
N ALA A 26 11.79 -5.40 12.29
CA ALA A 26 11.74 -6.56 13.19
C ALA A 26 12.75 -7.66 12.83
N HIS A 27 12.97 -7.92 11.52
CA HIS A 27 13.69 -9.10 11.07
C HIS A 27 14.88 -8.82 10.15
N THR A 28 15.13 -7.56 9.78
CA THR A 28 16.22 -7.22 8.83
C THR A 28 17.34 -6.43 9.49
N ILE A 29 17.03 -5.40 10.28
CA ILE A 29 18.05 -4.56 10.95
C ILE A 29 18.82 -5.35 12.01
N ALA A 30 18.14 -6.11 12.86
CA ALA A 30 18.79 -6.79 13.98
C ALA A 30 19.85 -7.81 13.51
N PRO A 31 19.59 -8.69 12.51
CA PRO A 31 20.63 -9.57 11.96
C PRO A 31 21.81 -8.83 11.33
N ILE A 32 21.60 -7.67 10.69
CA ILE A 32 22.70 -6.84 10.16
C ILE A 32 23.60 -6.37 11.30
N CYS A 33 23.00 -5.74 12.33
CA CYS A 33 23.74 -5.22 13.46
C CYS A 33 24.49 -6.34 14.19
N THR A 34 23.82 -7.47 14.44
CA THR A 34 24.44 -8.65 15.04
C THR A 34 25.57 -9.19 14.17
N GLY A 35 25.39 -9.28 12.85
CA GLY A 35 26.43 -9.71 11.92
C GLY A 35 27.67 -8.82 11.95
N ILE A 36 27.49 -7.49 11.96
CA ILE A 36 28.60 -6.52 12.05
C ILE A 36 29.33 -6.65 13.39
N LEU A 37 28.58 -6.68 14.50
CA LEU A 37 29.17 -6.77 15.85
C LEU A 37 29.92 -8.09 16.05
N VAL A 38 29.33 -9.22 15.62
CA VAL A 38 29.97 -10.53 15.67
C VAL A 38 31.20 -10.58 14.78
N ALA A 39 31.14 -10.04 13.56
CA ALA A 39 32.30 -9.95 12.65
C ALA A 39 33.46 -9.22 13.32
N LEU A 40 33.22 -7.99 13.79
CA LEU A 40 34.25 -7.15 14.38
C LEU A 40 34.80 -7.76 15.68
N GLY A 41 33.91 -8.18 16.58
CA GLY A 41 34.29 -8.75 17.87
C GLY A 41 35.11 -10.03 17.72
N LEU A 42 34.68 -10.95 16.85
CA LEU A 42 35.41 -12.20 16.64
C LEU A 42 36.69 -12.01 15.84
N THR A 43 36.73 -11.12 14.84
CA THR A 43 37.98 -10.80 14.15
C THR A 43 39.02 -10.23 15.12
N VAL A 44 38.63 -9.34 16.04
CA VAL A 44 39.53 -8.84 17.09
C VAL A 44 39.97 -9.97 18.02
N TYR A 45 39.03 -10.80 18.48
CA TYR A 45 39.33 -11.96 19.32
C TYR A 45 40.34 -12.93 18.66
N PHE A 46 40.18 -13.20 17.36
CA PHE A 46 41.12 -14.03 16.59
C PHE A 46 42.48 -13.34 16.43
N ALA A 47 42.52 -12.01 16.27
CA ALA A 47 43.77 -11.26 16.12
C ALA A 47 44.63 -11.30 17.39
N LEU A 48 44.02 -11.44 18.57
CA LEU A 48 44.74 -11.63 19.83
C LEU A 48 45.51 -12.95 19.86
N SER A 49 45.07 -13.96 19.13
CA SER A 49 45.73 -15.27 19.03
C SER A 49 46.68 -15.35 17.83
N SER A 50 46.20 -14.98 16.64
CA SER A 50 46.99 -14.95 15.41
C SER A 50 46.37 -14.03 14.37
N TRP A 51 47.18 -13.16 13.79
CA TRP A 51 46.78 -12.30 12.68
C TRP A 51 46.32 -13.09 11.45
N GLY A 52 46.86 -14.29 11.23
CA GLY A 52 46.44 -15.16 10.12
C GLY A 52 44.99 -15.62 10.26
N LEU A 53 44.58 -16.00 11.48
CA LEU A 53 43.19 -16.40 11.77
C LEU A 53 42.24 -15.21 11.62
N ALA A 54 42.64 -14.02 12.08
CA ALA A 54 41.85 -12.81 11.95
C ALA A 54 41.65 -12.39 10.48
N LEU A 55 42.71 -12.43 9.67
CA LEU A 55 42.64 -12.10 8.24
C LEU A 55 41.72 -13.08 7.52
N LEU A 56 41.88 -14.38 7.77
CA LEU A 56 41.02 -15.41 7.16
C LEU A 56 39.56 -15.18 7.52
N ALA A 57 39.25 -14.95 8.81
CA ALA A 57 37.89 -14.68 9.25
C ALA A 57 37.30 -13.41 8.60
N LEU A 58 38.07 -12.32 8.56
CA LEU A 58 37.65 -11.07 7.93
C LEU A 58 37.33 -11.25 6.44
N VAL A 59 38.17 -12.00 5.71
CA VAL A 59 37.94 -12.32 4.30
C VAL A 59 36.68 -13.16 4.14
N THR A 60 36.50 -14.19 4.96
CA THR A 60 35.29 -15.04 4.92
C THR A 60 34.02 -14.21 5.21
N TYR A 61 34.04 -13.35 6.23
CA TYR A 61 32.92 -12.48 6.56
C TYR A 61 32.61 -11.48 5.43
N ALA A 62 33.63 -10.88 4.82
CA ALA A 62 33.46 -9.98 3.69
C ALA A 62 32.86 -10.69 2.46
N LEU A 63 33.29 -11.93 2.20
CA LEU A 63 32.75 -12.75 1.11
C LEU A 63 31.27 -13.07 1.33
N LEU A 64 30.90 -13.51 2.54
CA LEU A 64 29.54 -13.92 2.88
C LEU A 64 28.58 -12.73 3.04
N ALA A 65 29.02 -11.62 3.62
CA ALA A 65 28.16 -10.45 3.85
C ALA A 65 28.00 -9.56 2.61
N ILE A 66 29.03 -9.45 1.78
CA ILE A 66 29.09 -8.42 0.73
C ILE A 66 29.22 -9.05 -0.66
N ALA A 67 30.28 -9.81 -0.91
CA ALA A 67 30.63 -10.21 -2.28
C ALA A 67 29.60 -11.16 -2.89
N ILE A 68 29.24 -12.24 -2.18
CA ILE A 68 28.29 -13.24 -2.67
C ILE A 68 26.88 -12.66 -2.78
N PRO A 69 26.29 -12.04 -1.74
CA PRO A 69 24.93 -11.49 -1.84
C PRO A 69 24.81 -10.45 -2.95
N ASN A 70 25.77 -9.53 -3.12
CA ASN A 70 25.69 -8.50 -4.15
C ASN A 70 25.76 -9.09 -5.57
N ARG A 71 26.62 -10.09 -5.79
CA ARG A 71 26.76 -10.77 -7.09
C ARG A 71 25.46 -11.46 -7.48
N PHE A 72 24.83 -12.17 -6.54
CA PHE A 72 23.57 -12.87 -6.77
C PHE A 72 22.38 -11.93 -6.83
N ALA A 73 22.36 -10.84 -6.06
CA ALA A 73 21.31 -9.82 -6.14
C ALA A 73 21.20 -9.21 -7.55
N GLN A 74 22.34 -8.93 -8.20
CA GLN A 74 22.37 -8.43 -9.58
C GLN A 74 21.76 -9.41 -10.59
N GLN A 75 21.88 -10.73 -10.35
CA GLN A 75 21.30 -11.77 -11.20
C GLN A 75 19.82 -12.02 -10.87
N LEU A 76 19.46 -11.94 -9.58
CA LEU A 76 18.10 -12.17 -9.09
C LEU A 76 17.15 -11.02 -9.44
N GLU A 77 17.62 -9.77 -9.42
CA GLU A 77 16.77 -8.60 -9.70
C GLU A 77 16.00 -8.68 -11.03
N PRO A 78 16.61 -8.99 -12.19
CA PRO A 78 15.86 -9.13 -13.44
C PRO A 78 14.88 -10.31 -13.41
N LEU A 79 15.29 -11.45 -12.84
CA LEU A 79 14.42 -12.63 -12.73
C LEU A 79 13.19 -12.37 -11.87
N LEU A 80 13.35 -11.65 -10.76
CA LEU A 80 12.25 -11.25 -9.89
C LEU A 80 11.33 -10.23 -10.56
N LYS A 81 11.87 -9.32 -11.39
CA LYS A 81 11.04 -8.42 -12.21
C LYS A 81 10.18 -9.20 -13.20
N GLU A 82 10.77 -10.17 -13.91
CA GLU A 82 10.05 -11.02 -14.86
C GLU A 82 9.00 -11.90 -14.15
N GLN A 83 9.38 -12.56 -13.05
CA GLN A 83 8.48 -13.35 -12.21
C GLN A 83 7.28 -12.53 -11.72
N ASN A 84 7.51 -11.32 -11.18
CA ASN A 84 6.43 -10.44 -10.71
C ASN A 84 5.50 -10.00 -11.86
N ALA A 85 6.06 -9.70 -13.03
CA ALA A 85 5.27 -9.35 -14.22
C ALA A 85 4.40 -10.52 -14.69
N SER A 86 4.97 -11.71 -14.82
CA SER A 86 4.23 -12.94 -15.18
C SER A 86 3.16 -13.27 -14.15
N ARG A 87 3.47 -13.17 -12.85
CA ARG A 87 2.52 -13.42 -11.76
C ARG A 87 1.34 -12.44 -11.79
N LYS A 88 1.62 -11.14 -11.97
CA LYS A 88 0.58 -10.11 -12.12
C LYS A 88 -0.32 -10.41 -13.33
N GLY A 89 0.28 -10.75 -14.47
CA GLY A 89 -0.47 -11.10 -15.68
C GLY A 89 -1.34 -12.36 -15.50
N TYR A 90 -0.86 -13.36 -14.78
CA TYR A 90 -1.63 -14.56 -14.44
C TYR A 90 -2.80 -14.24 -13.51
N VAL A 91 -2.57 -13.51 -12.41
CA VAL A 91 -3.63 -13.16 -11.44
C VAL A 91 -4.71 -12.31 -12.10
N SER A 92 -4.34 -11.31 -12.91
CA SER A 92 -5.32 -10.51 -13.66
C SER A 92 -6.18 -11.37 -14.58
N TYR A 93 -5.56 -12.28 -15.34
CA TYR A 93 -6.28 -13.16 -16.26
C TYR A 93 -7.18 -14.17 -15.52
N PHE A 94 -6.75 -14.64 -14.35
CA PHE A 94 -7.54 -15.50 -13.48
C PHE A 94 -8.79 -14.79 -12.95
N ILE A 95 -8.63 -13.58 -12.39
CA ILE A 95 -9.76 -12.78 -11.89
C ILE A 95 -10.74 -12.43 -13.00
N GLU A 96 -10.24 -12.04 -14.18
CA GLU A 96 -11.08 -11.78 -15.35
C GLU A 96 -11.89 -13.03 -15.73
N SER A 97 -11.26 -14.20 -15.72
CA SER A 97 -11.93 -15.47 -16.03
C SER A 97 -13.03 -15.81 -15.02
N LEU A 98 -12.84 -15.49 -13.74
CA LEU A 98 -13.88 -15.64 -12.71
C LEU A 98 -15.04 -14.67 -12.93
N LYS A 99 -14.75 -13.40 -13.21
CA LYS A 99 -15.77 -12.36 -13.46
C LYS A 99 -16.62 -12.69 -14.68
N SER A 100 -16.00 -13.17 -15.76
CA SER A 100 -16.67 -13.51 -17.03
C SER A 100 -17.10 -14.97 -17.11
N MET A 101 -17.16 -15.71 -16.00
CA MET A 101 -17.42 -17.15 -16.02
C MET A 101 -18.78 -17.52 -16.61
N LYS A 102 -19.82 -16.71 -16.37
CA LYS A 102 -21.14 -16.92 -16.96
C LYS A 102 -21.11 -16.81 -18.49
N ASP A 103 -20.45 -15.78 -19.00
CA ASP A 103 -20.29 -15.56 -20.45
C ASP A 103 -19.49 -16.71 -21.07
N LEU A 104 -18.38 -17.11 -20.44
CA LEU A 104 -17.55 -18.22 -20.90
C LEU A 104 -18.32 -19.55 -20.98
N MET A 105 -19.21 -19.81 -20.02
CA MET A 105 -20.11 -20.98 -20.07
C MET A 105 -21.14 -20.85 -21.19
N GLN A 106 -21.76 -19.68 -21.36
CA GLN A 106 -22.75 -19.44 -22.40
C GLN A 106 -22.18 -19.62 -23.81
N PHE A 107 -20.94 -19.17 -24.03
CA PHE A 107 -20.23 -19.33 -25.30
C PHE A 107 -19.47 -20.66 -25.42
N GLN A 108 -19.56 -21.55 -24.41
CA GLN A 108 -18.87 -22.85 -24.37
C GLN A 108 -17.34 -22.74 -24.56
N GLN A 109 -16.72 -21.67 -24.02
CA GLN A 109 -15.28 -21.39 -24.15
C GLN A 109 -14.47 -21.75 -22.88
N THR A 110 -15.08 -22.44 -21.91
CA THR A 110 -14.45 -22.76 -20.62
C THR A 110 -13.16 -23.56 -20.77
N ASP A 111 -13.15 -24.59 -21.61
CA ASP A 111 -11.99 -25.48 -21.80
C ASP A 111 -10.79 -24.73 -22.41
N ALA A 112 -11.04 -23.92 -23.44
CA ALA A 112 -10.01 -23.09 -24.06
C ALA A 112 -9.46 -22.05 -23.08
N ARG A 113 -10.34 -21.43 -22.27
CA ARG A 113 -9.94 -20.49 -21.22
C ARG A 113 -9.08 -21.17 -20.16
N PHE A 114 -9.48 -22.38 -19.72
CA PHE A 114 -8.78 -23.17 -18.71
C PHE A 114 -7.42 -23.66 -19.20
N ALA A 115 -7.32 -24.14 -20.45
CA ALA A 115 -6.05 -24.51 -21.06
C ALA A 115 -5.05 -23.34 -21.08
N LYS A 116 -5.53 -22.13 -21.40
CA LYS A 116 -4.71 -20.91 -21.37
C LYS A 116 -4.32 -20.47 -19.95
N LEU A 117 -5.18 -20.72 -18.95
CA LEU A 117 -4.84 -20.53 -17.53
C LEU A 117 -3.72 -21.47 -17.09
N ILE A 118 -3.78 -22.74 -17.47
CA ILE A 118 -2.73 -23.72 -17.21
C ILE A 118 -1.42 -23.29 -17.86
N GLN A 119 -1.45 -22.88 -19.13
CA GLN A 119 -0.27 -22.38 -19.83
C GLN A 119 0.39 -21.20 -19.08
N LYS A 120 -0.39 -20.18 -18.71
CA LYS A 120 0.12 -19.03 -17.95
C LYS A 120 0.63 -19.43 -16.56
N SER A 121 0.00 -20.39 -15.90
CA SER A 121 0.49 -20.92 -14.62
C SER A 121 1.84 -21.63 -14.80
N GLN A 122 2.02 -22.40 -15.86
CA GLN A 122 3.30 -23.03 -16.18
C GLN A 122 4.39 -22.00 -16.51
N GLU A 123 4.07 -20.91 -17.20
CA GLU A 123 4.99 -19.79 -17.43
C GLU A 123 5.46 -19.18 -16.10
N VAL A 124 4.52 -18.91 -15.17
CA VAL A 124 4.85 -18.40 -13.82
C VAL A 124 5.75 -19.39 -13.08
N ASN A 125 5.38 -20.67 -13.03
CA ASN A 125 6.18 -21.71 -12.38
C ASN A 125 7.58 -21.83 -13.00
N GLY A 126 7.71 -21.63 -14.30
CA GLY A 126 9.00 -21.58 -14.99
C GLY A 126 9.90 -20.44 -14.50
N GLN A 127 9.33 -19.25 -14.30
CA GLN A 127 10.07 -18.11 -13.74
C GLN A 127 10.39 -18.31 -12.25
N GLU A 128 9.45 -18.86 -11.47
CA GLU A 128 9.69 -19.22 -10.06
C GLU A 128 10.84 -20.22 -9.93
N ARG A 129 10.91 -21.21 -10.82
CA ARG A 129 12.02 -22.19 -10.84
C ARG A 129 13.37 -21.53 -11.10
N LYS A 130 13.46 -20.58 -12.04
CA LYS A 130 14.72 -19.84 -12.30
C LYS A 130 15.18 -19.04 -11.09
N VAL A 131 14.25 -18.35 -10.42
CA VAL A 131 14.53 -17.62 -9.17
C VAL A 131 14.99 -18.59 -8.08
N ALA A 132 14.29 -19.71 -7.89
CA ALA A 132 14.63 -20.71 -6.89
C ALA A 132 16.00 -21.35 -7.14
N GLN A 133 16.32 -21.66 -8.39
CA GLN A 133 17.64 -22.20 -8.78
C GLN A 133 18.77 -21.19 -8.51
N THR A 134 18.54 -19.91 -8.78
CA THR A 134 19.54 -18.87 -8.54
C THR A 134 19.77 -18.65 -7.04
N ASN A 135 18.69 -18.64 -6.24
CA ASN A 135 18.77 -18.62 -4.78
C ASN A 135 19.50 -19.86 -4.24
N PHE A 136 19.16 -21.06 -4.74
CA PHE A 136 19.84 -22.29 -4.34
C PHE A 136 21.34 -22.24 -4.64
N MET A 137 21.72 -21.72 -5.81
CA MET A 137 23.12 -21.54 -6.18
C MET A 137 23.83 -20.57 -5.23
N GLN A 138 23.18 -19.49 -4.81
CA GLN A 138 23.72 -18.57 -3.80
C GLN A 138 24.01 -19.28 -2.48
N TYR A 139 23.06 -20.08 -1.98
CA TYR A 139 23.25 -20.86 -0.76
C TYR A 139 24.37 -21.88 -0.93
N ALA A 140 24.40 -22.62 -2.04
CA ALA A 140 25.43 -23.63 -2.31
C ALA A 140 26.84 -23.02 -2.32
N VAL A 141 27.02 -21.88 -2.99
CA VAL A 141 28.29 -21.14 -3.00
C VAL A 141 28.66 -20.64 -1.60
N SER A 142 27.68 -20.13 -0.83
CA SER A 142 27.91 -19.65 0.53
C SER A 142 28.35 -20.78 1.46
N PHE A 143 27.67 -21.94 1.42
CA PHE A 143 28.04 -23.12 2.21
C PHE A 143 29.39 -23.70 1.81
N LEU A 144 29.73 -23.68 0.52
CA LEU A 144 31.05 -24.08 0.04
C LEU A 144 32.14 -23.16 0.63
N VAL A 145 31.94 -21.85 0.59
CA VAL A 145 32.88 -20.87 1.16
C VAL A 145 33.01 -21.05 2.67
N VAL A 146 31.90 -21.27 3.39
CA VAL A 146 31.91 -21.59 4.82
C VAL A 146 32.73 -22.86 5.08
N GLY A 147 32.45 -23.95 4.35
CA GLY A 147 33.14 -25.22 4.51
C GLY A 147 34.65 -25.11 4.28
N LEU A 148 35.07 -24.49 3.18
CA LEU A 148 36.49 -24.25 2.89
C LEU A 148 37.16 -23.34 3.93
N SER A 149 36.44 -22.31 4.40
CA SER A 149 36.96 -21.41 5.43
C SER A 149 37.17 -22.14 6.75
N ILE A 150 36.22 -22.98 7.17
CA ILE A 150 36.34 -23.81 8.38
C ILE A 150 37.53 -24.76 8.26
N MET A 151 37.72 -25.41 7.11
CA MET A 151 38.86 -26.30 6.88
C MET A 151 40.20 -25.55 6.97
N CYS A 152 40.31 -24.39 6.32
CA CYS A 152 41.53 -23.57 6.37
C CYS A 152 41.79 -23.02 7.78
N PHE A 153 40.75 -22.56 8.46
CA PHE A 153 40.84 -22.05 9.83
C PHE A 153 41.26 -23.15 10.80
N ALA A 154 40.68 -24.36 10.67
CA ALA A 154 41.06 -25.52 11.46
C ALA A 154 42.51 -25.92 11.22
N TRP A 155 42.97 -25.95 9.97
CA TRP A 155 44.35 -26.27 9.64
C TRP A 155 45.34 -25.28 10.27
N LEU A 156 45.11 -23.97 10.14
CA LEU A 156 45.93 -22.93 10.78
C LEU A 156 45.90 -23.05 12.32
N THR A 157 44.74 -23.35 12.89
CA THR A 157 44.61 -23.50 14.35
C THR A 157 45.36 -24.72 14.85
N PHE A 158 45.29 -25.86 14.15
CA PHE A 158 46.03 -27.07 14.51
C PHE A 158 47.55 -26.89 14.38
N ASP A 159 48.02 -26.15 13.38
CA ASP A 159 49.44 -25.82 13.22
C ASP A 159 49.96 -24.95 14.39
N LEU A 160 49.16 -23.97 14.84
CA LEU A 160 49.49 -23.13 16.00
C LEU A 160 49.48 -23.92 17.32
N VAL A 161 48.60 -24.91 17.46
CA VAL A 161 48.59 -25.82 18.62
C VAL A 161 49.79 -26.79 18.57
N GLY A 162 50.09 -27.35 17.39
CA GLY A 162 51.22 -28.26 17.19
C GLY A 162 52.58 -27.61 17.41
N SER A 163 52.70 -26.32 17.09
CA SER A 163 53.88 -25.49 17.39
C SER A 163 53.97 -25.00 18.84
N GLN A 164 53.04 -25.40 19.71
CA GLN A 164 52.93 -24.96 21.12
C GLN A 164 52.73 -23.44 21.30
N SER A 165 52.30 -22.74 20.25
CA SER A 165 51.97 -21.31 20.31
C SER A 165 50.59 -21.06 20.94
N LEU A 166 49.69 -22.05 20.88
CA LEU A 166 48.36 -22.03 21.47
C LEU A 166 48.08 -23.33 22.24
N ASP A 167 47.35 -23.23 23.35
CA ASP A 167 46.82 -24.41 24.04
C ASP A 167 45.63 -25.03 23.29
N LEU A 168 45.44 -26.34 23.44
CA LEU A 168 44.38 -27.11 22.79
C LEU A 168 42.98 -26.57 23.13
N ALA A 169 42.74 -26.18 24.39
CA ALA A 169 41.45 -25.63 24.80
C ALA A 169 41.13 -24.32 24.06
N THR A 170 42.14 -23.47 23.88
CA THR A 170 42.01 -22.21 23.13
C THR A 170 41.77 -22.48 21.65
N GLY A 171 42.50 -23.43 21.05
CA GLY A 171 42.30 -23.83 19.66
C GLY A 171 40.88 -24.34 19.38
N VAL A 172 40.34 -25.19 20.26
CA VAL A 172 38.94 -25.67 20.15
C VAL A 172 37.96 -24.52 20.31
N ALA A 173 38.17 -23.62 21.27
CA ALA A 173 37.30 -22.45 21.47
C ALA A 173 37.28 -21.53 20.24
N LEU A 174 38.43 -21.28 19.61
CA LEU A 174 38.53 -20.50 18.37
C LEU A 174 37.73 -21.14 17.24
N LEU A 175 37.85 -22.46 17.06
CA LEU A 175 37.15 -23.20 16.01
C LEU A 175 35.62 -23.21 16.22
N VAL A 176 35.16 -23.42 17.45
CA VAL A 176 33.73 -23.36 17.80
C VAL A 176 33.18 -21.94 17.62
N SER A 177 33.94 -20.92 18.03
CA SER A 177 33.55 -19.51 17.84
C SER A 177 33.46 -19.16 16.36
N PHE A 178 34.40 -19.62 15.53
CA PHE A 178 34.39 -19.36 14.11
C PHE A 178 33.20 -20.05 13.41
N THR A 179 32.95 -21.32 13.70
CA THR A 179 31.82 -22.06 13.11
C THR A 179 30.45 -21.50 13.51
N SER A 180 30.26 -21.14 14.79
CA SER A 180 29.01 -20.53 15.27
C SER A 180 28.76 -19.11 14.75
N SER A 181 29.80 -18.41 14.30
CA SER A 181 29.70 -17.03 13.81
C SER A 181 28.93 -16.86 12.51
N PHE A 182 28.70 -17.93 11.73
CA PHE A 182 28.14 -17.82 10.38
C PHE A 182 26.62 -17.64 10.33
N ALA A 183 25.89 -17.94 11.40
CA ALA A 183 24.42 -17.93 11.39
C ALA A 183 23.82 -16.58 10.95
N PRO A 184 24.28 -15.41 11.47
CA PRO A 184 23.78 -14.11 11.01
C PRO A 184 24.03 -13.90 9.51
N PHE A 185 25.18 -14.30 8.99
CA PHE A 185 25.57 -14.09 7.59
C PHE A 185 24.73 -14.88 6.58
N LEU A 186 24.19 -16.03 6.98
CA LEU A 186 23.30 -16.80 6.12
C LEU A 186 21.93 -16.10 5.97
N GLU A 187 21.45 -15.43 7.02
CA GLU A 187 20.24 -14.60 6.97
C GLU A 187 20.44 -13.30 6.15
N LEU A 188 21.68 -12.78 6.09
CA LEU A 188 22.02 -11.60 5.29
C LEU A 188 21.74 -11.77 3.78
N SER A 189 21.60 -13.00 3.29
CA SER A 189 21.27 -13.30 1.89
C SER A 189 19.93 -12.69 1.43
N ARG A 190 19.00 -12.42 2.35
CA ARG A 190 17.64 -11.91 2.07
C ARG A 190 17.54 -10.37 2.05
N LEU A 191 18.60 -9.68 2.48
CA LEU A 191 18.58 -8.23 2.70
C LEU A 191 18.33 -7.36 1.46
N PRO A 192 18.97 -7.60 0.30
CA PRO A 192 18.92 -6.62 -0.80
C PRO A 192 17.49 -6.37 -1.31
N LEU A 193 16.67 -7.42 -1.27
CA LEU A 193 15.28 -7.38 -1.72
C LEU A 193 14.35 -6.78 -0.67
N GLY A 194 14.50 -7.18 0.60
CA GLY A 194 13.73 -6.63 1.72
C GLY A 194 13.97 -5.14 1.91
N PHE A 195 15.23 -4.69 1.84
CA PHE A 195 15.60 -3.28 1.99
C PHE A 195 14.96 -2.40 0.92
N LYS A 196 15.10 -2.77 -0.37
CA LYS A 196 14.51 -1.98 -1.47
C LYS A 196 12.99 -1.91 -1.38
N ARG A 197 12.33 -3.02 -0.98
CA ARG A 197 10.89 -3.05 -0.75
C ARG A 197 10.47 -2.10 0.38
N ALA A 198 11.16 -2.17 1.52
CA ALA A 198 10.89 -1.31 2.67
C ALA A 198 11.12 0.18 2.37
N MET A 199 12.18 0.53 1.64
CA MET A 199 12.43 1.92 1.24
C MET A 199 11.34 2.46 0.31
N ASN A 200 10.83 1.64 -0.63
CA ASN A 200 9.72 2.04 -1.50
C ASN A 200 8.41 2.18 -0.70
N ALA A 201 8.13 1.25 0.21
CA ALA A 201 6.98 1.32 1.10
C ALA A 201 6.99 2.58 1.97
N GLY A 202 8.15 2.87 2.59
CA GLY A 202 8.35 4.10 3.34
C GLY A 202 8.11 5.34 2.50
N ARG A 203 8.62 5.39 1.26
CA ARG A 203 8.39 6.52 0.35
C ARG A 203 6.91 6.72 0.04
N ASN A 204 6.14 5.66 -0.17
CA ASN A 204 4.71 5.75 -0.44
C ASN A 204 3.94 6.27 0.78
N ILE A 205 4.26 5.76 1.98
CA ILE A 205 3.64 6.19 3.23
C ILE A 205 3.95 7.66 3.51
N TYR A 206 5.22 8.06 3.41
CA TYR A 206 5.59 9.47 3.60
C TYR A 206 4.98 10.37 2.53
N ALA A 207 4.86 9.92 1.28
CA ALA A 207 4.19 10.71 0.24
C ALA A 207 2.70 10.98 0.57
N LEU A 208 2.03 10.06 1.28
CA LEU A 208 0.68 10.27 1.78
C LEU A 208 0.66 11.18 3.02
N LEU A 209 1.57 10.97 3.97
CA LEU A 209 1.66 11.78 5.19
C LEU A 209 2.06 13.24 4.92
N ASP A 210 2.89 13.46 3.91
CA ASP A 210 3.33 14.78 3.45
C ASP A 210 2.27 15.45 2.55
N GLU A 211 1.18 14.74 2.19
CA GLU A 211 0.10 15.33 1.42
C GLU A 211 -0.60 16.40 2.27
N LYS A 212 -0.58 17.64 1.78
CA LYS A 212 -1.30 18.73 2.43
C LYS A 212 -2.79 18.42 2.42
N GLU A 213 -3.40 18.38 3.61
CA GLU A 213 -4.84 18.35 3.75
C GLU A 213 -5.45 19.52 2.97
N ALA A 214 -6.63 19.31 2.39
CA ALA A 214 -7.37 20.39 1.77
C ALA A 214 -7.61 21.48 2.84
N GLU A 215 -7.19 22.72 2.56
CA GLU A 215 -7.33 23.80 3.52
C GLU A 215 -8.78 23.89 4.01
N ARG A 216 -8.96 23.85 5.33
CA ARG A 216 -10.20 24.29 5.98
C ARG A 216 -10.20 25.82 6.01
N THR A 217 -10.13 26.45 4.84
CA THR A 217 -10.17 27.90 4.72
C THR A 217 -11.59 28.40 4.94
N GLY A 218 -11.74 29.44 5.76
CA GLY A 218 -13.00 30.04 6.17
C GLY A 218 -12.94 30.43 7.64
N ASP A 219 -13.31 31.67 7.96
CA ASP A 219 -13.53 32.06 9.35
C ASP A 219 -14.76 31.30 9.88
N LEU A 220 -14.92 31.19 11.21
CA LEU A 220 -16.10 30.63 11.88
C LEU A 220 -17.34 31.52 11.68
N VAL A 221 -17.70 31.81 10.43
CA VAL A 221 -18.90 32.54 10.06
C VAL A 221 -19.98 31.50 9.75
N GLU A 222 -20.88 31.30 10.70
CA GLU A 222 -22.09 30.52 10.47
C GLU A 222 -22.96 31.24 9.42
N VAL A 223 -23.33 30.52 8.38
CA VAL A 223 -24.26 31.00 7.34
C VAL A 223 -25.51 30.16 7.36
N SER A 224 -26.67 30.84 7.31
CA SER A 224 -27.95 30.24 6.95
C SER A 224 -28.14 30.43 5.45
N VAL A 225 -28.00 29.35 4.68
CA VAL A 225 -28.10 29.38 3.22
C VAL A 225 -29.56 29.61 2.81
N LYS A 226 -29.89 30.80 2.33
CA LYS A 226 -31.22 31.12 1.76
C LYS A 226 -31.20 31.16 0.24
N ASP A 227 -30.14 31.71 -0.32
CA ASP A 227 -29.94 31.97 -1.74
C ASP A 227 -28.49 31.66 -2.12
N ILE A 228 -28.30 31.24 -3.37
CA ILE A 228 -26.98 30.87 -3.90
C ILE A 228 -26.77 31.66 -5.18
N ALA A 229 -25.72 32.45 -5.23
CA ALA A 229 -25.33 33.20 -6.43
C ALA A 229 -23.96 32.73 -6.92
N ILE A 230 -23.88 32.42 -8.22
CA ILE A 230 -22.65 32.11 -8.91
C ILE A 230 -22.36 33.28 -9.83
N GLU A 231 -21.18 33.87 -9.70
CA GLU A 231 -20.78 35.09 -10.41
C GLU A 231 -19.50 34.81 -11.21
N GLN A 232 -19.62 34.83 -12.54
CA GLN A 232 -18.50 34.76 -13.48
C GLN A 232 -17.54 33.57 -13.24
N LEU A 233 -18.10 32.40 -12.95
CA LEU A 233 -17.35 31.22 -12.56
C LEU A 233 -16.68 30.56 -13.78
N ASP A 234 -15.36 30.42 -13.70
CA ASP A 234 -14.58 29.56 -14.59
C ASP A 234 -14.08 28.34 -13.82
N PHE A 235 -14.35 27.16 -14.36
CA PHE A 235 -13.93 25.92 -13.74
C PHE A 235 -13.56 24.86 -14.77
N ASP A 236 -12.51 24.11 -14.46
CA ASP A 236 -12.13 22.89 -15.15
C ASP A 236 -11.56 21.87 -14.17
N TYR A 237 -11.68 20.59 -14.50
CA TYR A 237 -10.94 19.54 -13.80
C TYR A 237 -9.50 19.49 -14.35
N ASP A 238 -8.50 19.25 -13.51
CA ASP A 238 -7.09 19.29 -13.97
C ASP A 238 -6.77 18.35 -15.16
N ASP A 239 -7.56 17.29 -15.36
CA ASP A 239 -7.30 16.26 -16.39
C ASP A 239 -8.07 16.53 -17.69
N ARG A 240 -8.76 17.66 -17.80
CA ARG A 240 -9.54 18.03 -18.98
C ARG A 240 -8.87 19.22 -19.67
N GLU A 241 -8.64 19.09 -20.97
CA GLU A 241 -8.06 20.18 -21.80
C GLU A 241 -9.10 21.27 -22.16
N THR A 242 -10.39 21.00 -21.93
CA THR A 242 -11.52 21.86 -22.32
C THR A 242 -12.30 22.33 -21.11
N GLY A 243 -12.27 23.65 -20.88
CA GLY A 243 -12.99 24.32 -19.78
C GLY A 243 -14.44 23.87 -19.66
N LEU A 244 -14.82 23.31 -18.51
CA LEU A 244 -16.19 22.89 -18.25
C LEU A 244 -17.14 24.09 -18.14
N TYR A 245 -16.73 25.11 -17.39
CA TYR A 245 -17.47 26.38 -17.27
C TYR A 245 -16.61 27.56 -17.70
N ARG A 246 -17.23 28.47 -18.45
CA ARG A 246 -16.67 29.74 -18.89
C ARG A 246 -17.66 30.84 -18.58
N ASN A 247 -17.33 31.70 -17.63
CA ASN A 247 -18.09 32.86 -17.17
C ASN A 247 -19.53 32.49 -16.75
N LEU A 248 -19.69 31.37 -16.03
CA LEU A 248 -21.00 30.92 -15.56
C LEU A 248 -21.52 31.89 -14.50
N SER A 249 -22.68 32.50 -14.75
CA SER A 249 -23.39 33.31 -13.76
C SER A 249 -24.82 32.82 -13.62
N VAL A 250 -25.24 32.50 -12.40
CA VAL A 250 -26.58 31.98 -12.13
C VAL A 250 -26.99 32.32 -10.70
N GLN A 251 -28.27 32.56 -10.48
CA GLN A 251 -28.82 32.85 -9.15
C GLN A 251 -29.93 31.84 -8.83
N PHE A 252 -29.88 31.28 -7.64
CA PHE A 252 -30.86 30.35 -7.09
C PHE A 252 -31.53 31.01 -5.88
N GLU A 253 -32.80 31.35 -6.03
CA GLU A 253 -33.60 31.98 -4.97
C GLU A 253 -34.22 30.94 -4.02
N GLN A 254 -34.59 31.40 -2.83
CA GLN A 254 -35.22 30.58 -1.81
C GLN A 254 -36.65 30.16 -2.21
N GLY A 255 -37.07 28.95 -1.83
CA GLY A 255 -38.49 28.58 -1.79
C GLY A 255 -39.04 27.92 -3.06
N GLY A 256 -38.19 27.56 -4.03
CA GLY A 256 -38.59 26.84 -5.24
C GLY A 256 -37.85 25.52 -5.44
N ILE A 257 -38.39 24.67 -6.32
CA ILE A 257 -37.69 23.50 -6.87
C ILE A 257 -37.07 23.94 -8.20
N ILE A 258 -35.74 23.85 -8.30
CA ILE A 258 -35.00 24.27 -9.50
C ILE A 258 -34.52 23.05 -10.26
N GLY A 259 -34.96 22.91 -11.51
CA GLY A 259 -34.55 21.83 -12.40
C GLY A 259 -33.38 22.25 -13.30
N LEU A 260 -32.25 21.54 -13.20
CA LEU A 260 -31.10 21.72 -14.09
C LEU A 260 -31.19 20.74 -15.28
N VAL A 261 -31.41 21.28 -16.48
CA VAL A 261 -31.57 20.48 -17.72
C VAL A 261 -30.39 20.72 -18.66
N GLY A 262 -29.93 19.66 -19.33
CA GLY A 262 -28.87 19.74 -20.33
C GLY A 262 -28.32 18.36 -20.69
N GLU A 263 -27.49 18.28 -21.72
CA GLU A 263 -26.88 17.03 -22.20
C GLU A 263 -26.05 16.33 -21.12
N SER A 264 -25.84 15.02 -21.28
CA SER A 264 -24.89 14.29 -20.43
C SER A 264 -23.49 14.90 -20.57
N GLY A 265 -22.79 15.09 -19.45
CA GLY A 265 -21.48 15.73 -19.45
C GLY A 265 -21.48 17.27 -19.47
N ALA A 266 -22.65 17.93 -19.54
CA ALA A 266 -22.77 19.40 -19.48
C ALA A 266 -22.39 20.03 -18.12
N GLY A 267 -21.94 19.23 -17.14
CA GLY A 267 -21.44 19.72 -15.86
C GLY A 267 -22.44 19.74 -14.69
N LYS A 268 -23.72 19.42 -14.89
CA LYS A 268 -24.78 19.47 -13.86
C LYS A 268 -24.34 18.96 -12.48
N SER A 269 -23.79 17.74 -12.41
CA SER A 269 -23.29 17.18 -11.13
C SER A 269 -22.09 17.96 -10.58
N THR A 270 -21.18 18.41 -11.45
CA THR A 270 -20.04 19.27 -11.08
C THR A 270 -20.51 20.59 -10.47
N LEU A 271 -21.60 21.18 -10.95
CA LEU A 271 -22.16 22.40 -10.35
C LEU A 271 -22.50 22.19 -8.87
N MET A 272 -23.16 21.07 -8.55
CA MET A 272 -23.47 20.72 -7.16
C MET A 272 -22.20 20.49 -6.34
N LYS A 273 -21.20 19.80 -6.90
CA LYS A 273 -19.90 19.58 -6.23
C LYS A 273 -19.17 20.89 -5.92
N LEU A 274 -19.29 21.90 -6.78
CA LEU A 274 -18.70 23.23 -6.58
C LEU A 274 -19.45 24.03 -5.50
N ILE A 275 -20.79 24.01 -5.52
CA ILE A 275 -21.62 24.63 -4.47
C ILE A 275 -21.29 24.04 -3.09
N MET A 276 -21.09 22.71 -3.00
CA MET A 276 -20.69 22.01 -1.77
C MET A 276 -19.19 22.15 -1.43
N ARG A 277 -18.44 22.92 -2.23
CA ARG A 277 -17.00 23.16 -2.09
C ARG A 277 -16.16 21.87 -2.01
N TRP A 278 -16.58 20.82 -2.73
CA TRP A 278 -15.77 19.61 -2.92
C TRP A 278 -14.62 19.85 -3.91
N TYR A 279 -14.77 20.84 -4.78
CA TYR A 279 -13.74 21.32 -5.68
C TYR A 279 -13.56 22.83 -5.47
N ASP A 280 -12.31 23.27 -5.52
CA ASP A 280 -11.97 24.68 -5.54
C ASP A 280 -11.91 25.18 -6.99
N TRP A 281 -12.26 26.45 -7.20
CA TRP A 281 -12.19 27.13 -8.50
C TRP A 281 -11.15 28.25 -8.47
N LYS A 282 -10.70 28.71 -9.63
CA LYS A 282 -9.67 29.77 -9.72
C LYS A 282 -10.25 31.15 -9.98
N GLN A 283 -11.32 31.28 -10.76
CA GLN A 283 -11.95 32.56 -11.08
C GLN A 283 -13.46 32.54 -10.85
N GLY A 284 -14.01 33.72 -10.55
CA GLY A 284 -15.41 33.89 -10.16
C GLY A 284 -15.66 33.61 -8.67
N GLN A 285 -16.92 33.79 -8.26
CA GLN A 285 -17.36 33.65 -6.88
C GLN A 285 -18.61 32.77 -6.80
N ILE A 286 -18.71 32.00 -5.72
CA ILE A 286 -19.95 31.35 -5.30
C ILE A 286 -20.32 31.96 -3.96
N ARG A 287 -21.47 32.65 -3.90
CA ARG A 287 -21.99 33.31 -2.72
C ARG A 287 -23.16 32.55 -2.13
N LEU A 288 -23.16 32.41 -0.83
CA LEU A 288 -24.24 31.85 -0.02
C LEU A 288 -24.84 33.00 0.79
N SER A 289 -26.02 33.47 0.41
CA SER A 289 -26.66 34.64 1.02
C SER A 289 -25.78 35.88 1.11
N GLY A 290 -25.13 36.18 -0.02
CA GLY A 290 -24.26 37.34 -0.19
C GLY A 290 -22.82 37.15 0.34
N LEU A 291 -22.55 36.12 1.14
CA LEU A 291 -21.22 35.80 1.64
C LEU A 291 -20.47 34.88 0.69
N ASP A 292 -19.20 35.17 0.39
CA ASP A 292 -18.38 34.25 -0.41
C ASP A 292 -18.24 32.92 0.32
N SER A 293 -18.61 31.82 -0.35
CA SER A 293 -18.52 30.45 0.16
C SER A 293 -17.12 30.06 0.62
N ARG A 294 -16.05 30.74 0.17
CA ARG A 294 -14.67 30.56 0.67
C ARG A 294 -14.43 31.13 2.07
N GLN A 295 -15.28 32.05 2.53
CA GLN A 295 -15.20 32.65 3.86
C GLN A 295 -15.93 31.82 4.93
N VAL A 296 -16.82 30.92 4.51
CA VAL A 296 -17.59 30.04 5.40
C VAL A 296 -16.75 28.82 5.76
N ASP A 297 -16.84 28.33 7.01
CA ASP A 297 -16.26 27.05 7.38
C ASP A 297 -16.79 25.91 6.48
N LYS A 298 -15.89 25.04 6.01
CA LYS A 298 -16.22 24.00 5.03
C LYS A 298 -17.20 22.97 5.60
N ALA A 299 -17.02 22.57 6.85
CA ALA A 299 -17.85 21.56 7.49
C ALA A 299 -19.26 22.12 7.76
N HIS A 300 -19.34 23.37 8.22
CA HIS A 300 -20.62 24.09 8.38
C HIS A 300 -21.36 24.26 7.05
N LEU A 301 -20.65 24.68 5.99
CA LEU A 301 -21.20 24.79 4.64
C LEU A 301 -21.78 23.45 4.19
N GLN A 302 -21.02 22.36 4.30
CA GLN A 302 -21.46 21.03 3.87
C GLN A 302 -22.61 20.49 4.72
N GLY A 303 -22.62 20.77 6.03
CA GLY A 303 -23.71 20.42 6.93
C GLY A 303 -25.02 21.16 6.63
N SER A 304 -24.96 22.27 5.90
CA SER A 304 -26.13 23.04 5.47
C SER A 304 -26.84 22.46 4.24
N PHE A 305 -26.24 21.45 3.58
CA PHE A 305 -26.80 20.80 2.39
C PHE A 305 -27.10 19.32 2.63
N ALA A 306 -28.27 18.87 2.15
CA ALA A 306 -28.54 17.45 1.95
C ALA A 306 -28.20 17.07 0.50
N TYR A 307 -27.31 16.09 0.32
CA TYR A 307 -26.88 15.63 -1.00
C TYR A 307 -27.31 14.19 -1.26
N VAL A 308 -28.01 13.97 -2.37
CA VAL A 308 -28.39 12.64 -2.83
C VAL A 308 -27.63 12.34 -4.14
N PRO A 309 -26.61 11.47 -4.12
CA PRO A 309 -25.87 11.12 -5.33
C PRO A 309 -26.73 10.29 -6.29
N GLN A 310 -26.30 10.23 -7.56
CA GLN A 310 -26.93 9.37 -8.57
C GLN A 310 -26.88 7.89 -8.19
N VAL A 311 -25.79 7.47 -7.55
CA VAL A 311 -25.62 6.12 -6.99
C VAL A 311 -25.41 6.28 -5.49
N PRO A 312 -26.40 5.92 -4.64
CA PRO A 312 -26.23 5.98 -3.19
C PRO A 312 -25.18 4.99 -2.73
N GLN A 313 -24.36 5.39 -1.75
CA GLN A 313 -23.48 4.48 -1.04
C GLN A 313 -24.21 3.94 0.19
N ILE A 314 -24.22 2.62 0.30
CA ILE A 314 -24.76 1.89 1.45
C ILE A 314 -23.62 1.05 2.00
N PHE A 315 -23.35 1.17 3.29
CA PHE A 315 -22.35 0.41 4.00
C PHE A 315 -22.91 -0.96 4.38
N ARG A 316 -22.02 -1.95 4.49
CA ARG A 316 -22.37 -3.30 4.96
C ARG A 316 -22.60 -3.27 6.48
N GLN A 317 -23.71 -2.68 6.85
CA GLN A 317 -24.15 -2.28 8.17
C GLN A 317 -25.68 -2.30 8.19
N THR A 318 -26.28 -2.21 9.37
CA THR A 318 -27.73 -2.25 9.49
C THR A 318 -28.42 -1.08 8.76
N ILE A 319 -29.70 -1.23 8.44
CA ILE A 319 -30.52 -0.12 7.90
C ILE A 319 -30.42 1.11 8.82
N ARG A 320 -30.53 0.90 10.15
CA ARG A 320 -30.37 1.92 11.18
C ARG A 320 -29.05 2.67 11.02
N GLU A 321 -27.93 1.96 11.02
CA GLU A 321 -26.59 2.53 10.96
C GLU A 321 -26.37 3.34 9.66
N ASN A 322 -26.90 2.85 8.54
CA ASN A 322 -26.86 3.59 7.27
C ASN A 322 -27.68 4.88 7.28
N LEU A 323 -28.80 4.93 8.04
CA LEU A 323 -29.64 6.12 8.13
C LEU A 323 -29.10 7.16 9.11
N VAL A 324 -28.50 6.75 10.23
CA VAL A 324 -27.99 7.67 11.24
C VAL A 324 -26.53 8.07 11.02
N LEU A 325 -25.73 7.25 10.33
CA LEU A 325 -24.30 7.48 10.06
C LEU A 325 -23.51 7.89 11.31
N GLY A 326 -23.77 7.22 12.44
CA GLY A 326 -23.12 7.47 13.73
C GLY A 326 -23.73 8.60 14.58
N ARG A 327 -24.79 9.27 14.11
CA ARG A 327 -25.55 10.23 14.92
C ARG A 327 -26.32 9.52 16.04
N THR A 328 -26.10 9.96 17.27
CA THR A 328 -26.77 9.41 18.46
C THR A 328 -28.04 10.17 18.85
N ASP A 329 -28.33 11.29 18.18
CA ASP A 329 -29.45 12.17 18.47
C ASP A 329 -30.73 11.82 17.68
N VAL A 330 -30.69 10.79 16.85
CA VAL A 330 -31.82 10.37 16.00
C VAL A 330 -32.49 9.13 16.60
N SER A 331 -33.73 9.28 17.06
CA SER A 331 -34.53 8.17 17.62
C SER A 331 -35.16 7.30 16.53
N ASP A 332 -35.46 6.04 16.87
CA ASP A 332 -36.19 5.10 16.00
C ASP A 332 -37.52 5.67 15.53
N GLU A 333 -38.24 6.36 16.42
CA GLU A 333 -39.50 7.03 16.08
C GLU A 333 -39.29 8.07 14.98
N THR A 334 -38.25 8.89 15.10
CA THR A 334 -37.88 9.88 14.06
C THR A 334 -37.56 9.20 12.74
N ILE A 335 -36.82 8.09 12.77
CA ILE A 335 -36.49 7.31 11.57
C ILE A 335 -37.77 6.79 10.91
N MET A 336 -38.68 6.21 11.70
CA MET A 336 -39.91 5.61 11.18
C MET A 336 -40.88 6.65 10.64
N ASP A 337 -40.98 7.83 11.26
CA ASP A 337 -41.79 8.94 10.78
C ASP A 337 -41.27 9.50 9.44
N LEU A 338 -39.95 9.62 9.29
CA LEU A 338 -39.34 10.01 8.02
C LEU A 338 -39.50 8.91 6.96
N ALA A 339 -39.34 7.64 7.33
CA ALA A 339 -39.58 6.52 6.45
C ALA A 339 -41.03 6.47 5.97
N GLU A 340 -42.00 6.89 6.77
CA GLU A 340 -43.41 7.01 6.37
C GLU A 340 -43.59 8.07 5.28
N LYS A 341 -43.02 9.25 5.48
CA LYS A 341 -43.03 10.34 4.48
C LYS A 341 -42.36 9.94 3.16
N CYS A 342 -41.40 9.02 3.22
CA CYS A 342 -40.70 8.47 2.05
C CYS A 342 -41.34 7.17 1.52
N HIS A 343 -42.47 6.72 2.05
CA HIS A 343 -43.14 5.47 1.67
C HIS A 343 -42.28 4.20 1.83
N MET A 344 -41.39 4.18 2.82
CA MET A 344 -40.46 3.10 3.13
C MET A 344 -40.75 2.37 4.46
N LYS A 345 -41.60 2.93 5.33
CA LYS A 345 -41.90 2.39 6.67
C LYS A 345 -42.35 0.92 6.64
N GLU A 346 -43.32 0.58 5.79
CA GLU A 346 -43.80 -0.81 5.66
C GLU A 346 -42.73 -1.77 5.18
N ARG A 347 -41.84 -1.32 4.27
CA ARG A 347 -40.73 -2.14 3.77
C ARG A 347 -39.69 -2.40 4.85
N ILE A 348 -39.40 -1.41 5.69
CA ILE A 348 -38.50 -1.58 6.83
C ILE A 348 -39.11 -2.56 7.83
N LEU A 349 -40.40 -2.42 8.18
CA LEU A 349 -41.08 -3.33 9.11
C LEU A 349 -41.20 -4.77 8.60
N ALA A 350 -41.32 -4.95 7.28
CA ALA A 350 -41.38 -6.26 6.66
C ALA A 350 -40.00 -6.96 6.61
N ALA A 351 -38.90 -6.24 6.86
CA ALA A 351 -37.58 -6.83 6.92
C ALA A 351 -37.43 -7.73 8.17
N PRO A 352 -36.67 -8.84 8.11
CA PRO A 352 -36.61 -9.83 9.19
C PRO A 352 -36.23 -9.27 10.57
N GLN A 353 -35.42 -8.22 10.60
CA GLN A 353 -34.95 -7.56 11.83
C GLN A 353 -35.33 -6.06 11.87
N GLY A 354 -36.28 -5.63 11.05
CA GLY A 354 -36.67 -4.22 10.99
C GLY A 354 -35.48 -3.31 10.66
N LEU A 355 -35.28 -2.28 11.48
CA LEU A 355 -34.15 -1.35 11.41
C LEU A 355 -32.78 -2.01 11.59
N ASP A 356 -32.71 -3.16 12.26
CA ASP A 356 -31.45 -3.85 12.56
C ASP A 356 -31.06 -4.87 11.47
N THR A 357 -31.80 -4.90 10.35
CA THR A 357 -31.48 -5.74 9.19
C THR A 357 -30.18 -5.26 8.52
N LEU A 358 -29.23 -6.18 8.28
CA LEU A 358 -27.96 -5.96 7.58
C LEU A 358 -28.06 -5.78 6.06
#